data_AF-A0A8T4ZUS9-F1
#
_entry.id   AF-A0A8T4ZUS9-F1
#
_cell.length_a   1.000
_cell.length_b   1.000
_cell.length_c   1.000
_cell.angle_alpha   90.00
_cell.angle_beta   90.00
_cell.angle_gamma   90.00
#
_symmetry.space_group_name_H-M   'P 1'
#
loop_
_entity.id
_entity.type
_entity.pdbx_description
1 polymer ?
#
loop_
_entity_poly.entity_id
_entity_poly.type
_entity_poly.pdbx_seq_one_letter_code
_entity_poly.pdbx_strand_id
1 'polypeptide(L)' 'PGDPVIVPPPTTQEEAEKRLQEGYECIDWFLCKKKLS' A
#
# COMPACT_ATOMS: atom_id res chain seq x y z
N PRO A 1 0.81 17.53 9.33
CA PRO A 1 0.44 16.30 10.06
C PRO A 1 -0.95 15.81 9.62
N GLY A 2 -1.02 14.67 8.93
CA GLY A 2 -2.26 14.05 8.49
C GLY A 2 -2.22 12.55 8.73
N ASP A 3 -3.40 11.94 8.82
CA ASP A 3 -3.51 10.50 9.00
C ASP A 3 -2.99 9.75 7.77
N PRO A 4 -2.37 8.56 7.94
CA PRO A 4 -1.96 7.72 6.83
C PRO A 4 -3.16 7.37 5.94
N VAL A 5 -3.00 7.51 4.63
CA VAL A 5 -4.06 7.18 3.68
C VAL A 5 -3.94 5.75 3.18
N ILE A 6 -5.08 5.12 2.95
CA ILE A 6 -5.17 3.80 2.33
C ILE A 6 -4.79 3.93 0.85
N VAL A 7 -3.85 3.09 0.41
CA VAL A 7 -3.48 2.99 -0.99
C VAL A 7 -4.51 2.09 -1.68
N PRO A 8 -5.01 2.44 -2.88
CA PRO A 8 -5.89 1.57 -3.64
C PRO A 8 -5.30 0.16 -3.79
N PRO A 9 -6.13 -0.88 -3.65
CA PRO A 9 -5.66 -2.25 -3.76
C PRO A 9 -5.12 -2.51 -5.18
N PRO A 10 -4.10 -3.37 -5.32
CA PRO A 10 -3.63 -3.79 -6.63
C PRO A 10 -4.74 -4.57 -7.36
N THR A 11 -4.85 -4.37 -8.67
CA THR A 11 -5.83 -5.05 -9.53
C THR A 11 -5.24 -6.24 -10.27
N THR A 12 -3.91 -6.34 -10.28
CA THR A 12 -3.17 -7.42 -10.92
C THR A 12 -2.14 -8.03 -9.97
N GLN A 13 -1.72 -9.27 -10.26
CA GLN A 13 -0.69 -9.95 -9.46
C GLN A 13 0.65 -9.20 -9.49
N GLU A 14 1.04 -8.67 -10.66
CA GLU A 14 2.28 -7.90 -10.81
C GLU A 14 2.28 -6.63 -9.93
N GLU A 15 1.13 -5.95 -9.85
CA GLU A 15 0.97 -4.78 -8.95
C GLU A 15 1.05 -5.17 -7.48
N ALA A 16 0.54 -6.34 -7.09
CA ALA A 16 0.64 -6.83 -5.72
C ALA A 16 2.09 -7.15 -5.33
N GLU A 17 2.85 -7.76 -6.24
CA GLU A 17 4.28 -8.05 -6.03
C GLU A 17 5.10 -6.76 -5.91
N LYS A 18 4.83 -5.75 -6.74
CA LYS A 18 5.44 -4.42 -6.62
C LYS A 18 5.08 -3.75 -5.30
N ARG A 19 3.82 -3.87 -4.86
CA ARG A 19 3.33 -3.25 -3.63
C ARG A 19 4.07 -3.74 -2.38
N LEU A 20 4.45 -5.02 -2.33
CA LEU A 20 5.26 -5.58 -1.24
C LEU A 20 6.69 -5.01 -1.20
N GLN A 21 7.19 -4.46 -2.30
CA GLN A 21 8.53 -3.86 -2.40
C GLN A 21 8.55 -2.35 -2.10
N GLU A 22 7.40 -1.67 -2.15
CA GLU A 22 7.28 -0.22 -1.96
C GLU A 22 7.44 0.24 -0.50
N GLY A 23 7.58 -0.68 0.46
CA GLY A 23 7.85 -0.35 1.86
C GLY A 23 6.69 0.34 2.60
N TYR A 24 5.47 0.20 2.08
CA TYR A 24 4.28 0.71 2.77
C TYR A 24 3.96 -0.10 4.01
N GLU A 25 3.22 0.51 4.93
CA GLU A 25 2.63 -0.22 6.06
C GLU A 25 1.45 -1.04 5.53
N CYS A 26 1.75 -2.26 5.11
CA CYS A 26 0.76 -3.24 4.67
C CYS A 26 0.35 -4.12 5.84
N ILE A 27 -0.93 -4.07 6.21
CA ILE A 27 -1.54 -4.99 7.18
C ILE A 27 -1.83 -6.32 6.48
N ASP A 28 -2.22 -6.24 5.21
CA ASP A 28 -2.45 -7.37 4.30
C ASP A 28 -2.14 -6.92 2.85
N TRP A 29 -2.06 -7.85 1.90
CA TRP A 29 -1.66 -7.57 0.51
C TRP A 29 -2.57 -6.54 -0.20
N PHE A 30 -3.85 -6.50 0.17
CA PHE A 30 -4.83 -5.55 -0.36
C PHE A 30 -5.01 -4.29 0.52
N LEU A 31 -4.41 -4.25 1.71
CA LEU A 31 -4.60 -3.17 2.69
C LEU A 31 -3.25 -2.59 3.12
N CYS A 32 -2.77 -1.65 2.31
CA CYS A 32 -1.56 -0.89 2.59
C CYS A 32 -1.88 0.58 2.86
N LYS A 33 -1.15 1.19 3.79
CA LYS A 33 -1.23 2.61 4.11
C LYS A 33 0.08 3.31 3.76
N LYS A 34 -0.03 4.54 3.24
CA LYS A 34 1.12 5.42 3.03
C LYS A 34 1.00 6.67 3.90
N LYS A 35 2.11 7.14 4.45
CA LYS A 35 2.16 8.45 5.11
C LYS A 35 2.17 9.52 4.02
N LEU A 36 1.26 10.48 4.12
CA LEU A 36 1.35 11.74 3.37
C LEU A 36 2.32 12.63 4.14
N SER A 37 3.55 12.69 3.63
CA SER A 37 4.56 13.67 4.04
C SER A 37 4.16 15.07 3.59
#